data_AF-A0AAW5N1G3-F1
#
_entry.id   AF-A0AAW5N1G3-F1
#
_cell.length_a   1.000
_cell.length_b   1.000
_cell.length_c   1.000
_cell.angle_alpha   90.00
_cell.angle_beta   90.00
_cell.angle_gamma   90.00
#
_symmetry.space_group_name_H-M   'P 1'
#
loop_
_entity.id
_entity.type
_entity.pdbx_description
1 polymer ?
#
loop_
_entity_poly.entity_id
_entity_poly.type
_entity_poly.pdbx_seq_one_letter_code
_entity_poly.pdbx_strand_id
1 'polypeptide(L)' 'QTLALMQSLHMGKTPDTPSASGTVNREVQGVIIHPWQA' A
#
# COMPACT_ATOMS: atom_id res chain seq x y z
N GLN A 1 -14.87 3.29 -4.47
CA GLN A 1 -14.39 2.45 -3.34
C GLN A 1 -14.85 1.01 -3.48
N THR A 2 -16.16 0.71 -3.54
CA THR A 2 -16.70 -0.67 -3.65
C THR A 2 -16.15 -1.48 -4.82
N LEU A 3 -15.94 -0.87 -5.99
CA LEU A 3 -15.37 -1.56 -7.15
C LEU A 3 -13.98 -2.18 -6.86
N ALA A 4 -13.07 -1.41 -6.24
CA ALA A 4 -11.72 -1.87 -5.94
C ALA A 4 -11.71 -2.94 -4.83
N LEU A 5 -12.61 -2.82 -3.85
CA LEU A 5 -12.80 -3.84 -2.82
C LEU A 5 -13.26 -5.17 -3.43
N MET A 6 -14.28 -5.13 -4.29
CA MET A 6 -14.80 -6.33 -4.96
C MET A 6 -13.77 -6.96 -5.90
N GLN A 7 -12.98 -6.15 -6.61
CA GLN A 7 -11.85 -6.61 -7.43
C GLN A 7 -10.79 -7.33 -6.58
N SER A 8 -10.40 -6.75 -5.44
CA SER A 8 -9.45 -7.37 -4.51
C SER A 8 -9.91 -8.77 -4.07
N LEU A 9 -11.17 -8.87 -3.64
CA LEU A 9 -11.80 -10.15 -3.26
C LEU A 9 -11.88 -11.13 -4.43
N HIS A 10 -12.32 -10.67 -5.60
CA HIS A 10 -12.45 -11.50 -6.81
C HIS A 10 -11.10 -12.09 -7.25
N MET A 11 -10.02 -11.31 -7.13
CA MET A 11 -8.66 -11.73 -7.44
C MET A 11 -7.99 -12.54 -6.31
N GLY A 12 -8.71 -12.85 -5.22
CA GLY A 12 -8.18 -13.59 -4.08
C GLY A 12 -7.11 -12.84 -3.28
N LYS A 13 -7.07 -11.50 -3.38
CA LYS A 13 -6.21 -10.65 -2.56
C LYS A 13 -6.85 -10.43 -1.18
N THR A 14 -6.03 -10.11 -0.20
CA THR A 14 -6.49 -9.66 1.12
C THR A 14 -6.65 -8.13 1.08
N PRO A 15 -7.88 -7.58 1.09
CA PRO A 15 -8.09 -6.14 0.88
C PRO A 15 -7.36 -5.25 1.90
N ASP A 16 -7.21 -5.74 3.14
CA ASP A 16 -6.53 -5.01 4.21
C ASP A 16 -5.00 -5.13 4.14
N THR A 17 -4.47 -6.14 3.45
CA THR A 17 -3.03 -6.39 3.30
C THR A 17 -2.66 -6.81 1.86
N PRO A 18 -2.99 -6.01 0.83
CA PRO A 18 -2.98 -6.47 -0.57
C PRO A 18 -1.59 -6.69 -1.18
N SER A 19 -0.54 -6.17 -0.53
CA SER A 19 0.86 -6.25 -0.98
C SER A 19 1.63 -7.35 -0.25
N ALA A 20 1.49 -8.60 -0.71
CA ALA A 20 2.16 -9.76 -0.12
C ALA A 20 3.70 -9.68 -0.18
N SER A 21 4.25 -8.93 -1.13
CA SER A 21 5.70 -8.71 -1.27
C SER A 21 6.29 -7.76 -0.22
N GLY A 22 5.46 -7.01 0.51
CA GLY A 22 5.92 -5.98 1.45
C GLY A 22 6.54 -4.73 0.79
N THR A 23 6.47 -4.62 -0.54
CA THR A 23 6.98 -3.45 -1.28
C THR A 23 6.12 -2.20 -1.07
N VAL A 24 4.84 -2.37 -0.75
CA VAL A 24 3.90 -1.31 -0.35
C VAL A 24 3.32 -1.68 1.01
N ASN A 25 3.22 -0.70 1.89
CA ASN A 25 2.85 -0.87 3.29
C ASN A 25 1.76 0.12 3.69
N ARG A 26 1.03 -0.17 4.77
CA ARG A 26 0.03 0.74 5.35
C ARG A 26 0.69 2.05 5.81
N GLU A 27 1.88 1.94 6.41
CA GLU A 27 2.76 3.04 6.74
C GLU A 27 3.97 3.06 5.80
N VAL A 28 4.43 4.25 5.42
CA VAL A 28 5.60 4.37 4.55
C VAL A 28 6.85 3.83 5.23
N GLN A 29 7.64 3.06 4.49
CA GLN A 29 8.92 2.52 4.94
C GLN A 29 10.01 2.98 3.97
N GLY A 30 11.23 3.19 4.48
CA GLY A 30 12.38 3.60 3.66
C GLY A 30 12.41 5.07 3.25
N VAL A 31 11.53 5.91 3.81
CA VAL A 31 11.54 7.36 3.56
C VAL A 31 12.67 8.03 4.35
N ILE A 32 13.58 8.66 3.64
CA ILE A 32 14.65 9.49 4.22
C ILE A 32 14.27 10.96 4.01
N ILE A 33 14.18 11.71 5.11
CA ILE A 33 13.90 13.15 5.06
C ILE A 33 15.24 13.89 5.04
N HIS A 34 15.44 14.68 3.99
CA HIS A 34 16.61 15.53 3.84
C HIS A 34 16.32 16.96 4.31
N PRO A 35 17.31 17.69 4.83
CA PRO A 35 17.13 19.08 5.23
C PRO A 35 16.79 19.96 4.03
N TRP A 36 15.87 20.89 4.22
CA TRP A 36 15.57 21.93 3.23
C TRP A 36 16.63 23.04 3.28
N GLN A 37 17.15 23.46 2.13
CA GLN A 37 17.99 24.66 1.99
C GLN A 37 17.13 25.78 1.39
N ALA A 38 16.78 26.75 2.25
CA ALA A 38 16.00 27.94 1.90
C ALA A 38 16.87 29.06 1.33
#